data_AF-A0A9E4VS94-F1
#
_entry.id   AF-A0A9E4VS94-F1
#
_cell.length_a   1.000
_cell.length_b   1.000
_cell.length_c   1.000
_cell.angle_alpha   90.00
_cell.angle_beta   90.00
_cell.angle_gamma   90.00
#
_symmetry.space_group_name_H-M   'P 1'
#
loop_
_entity.id
_entity.type
_entity.pdbx_description
1 polymer ?
#
loop_
_entity_poly.entity_id
_entity_poly.type
_entity_poly.pdbx_seq_one_letter_code
_entity_poly.pdbx_strand_id
1 'polypeptide(L)'
;VTSQMTNGIDPDNIHVGPSDHVPWLQDRKWCHIRLEGQSFGGAPINMEVKLEVWDSPNSAGVVVDAVRCAKLALDRGIGGALVGPSSYFMKSPPKQFTDDVARDMLEAFIAVEE
;
A
#
# COMPACT_ATOMS: atom_id res chain seq x y z
N VAL A 1 -9.22 -8.28 1.57
CA VAL A 1 -7.90 -8.61 0.99
C VAL A 1 -6.93 -8.79 2.15
N THR A 2 -6.51 -10.02 2.45
CA THR A 2 -5.51 -10.39 3.46
C THR A 2 -4.12 -10.51 2.80
N SER A 3 -3.76 -9.51 2.00
CA SER A 3 -2.51 -9.54 1.21
C SER A 3 -1.31 -9.74 2.14
N GLN A 4 -0.32 -10.52 1.69
CA GLN A 4 0.94 -10.76 2.40
C GLN A 4 0.81 -11.43 3.79
N MET A 5 -0.34 -12.00 4.14
CA MET A 5 -0.49 -12.81 5.36
C MET A 5 -0.28 -14.30 5.08
N THR A 6 0.71 -14.92 5.73
CA THR A 6 1.10 -16.32 5.49
C THR A 6 0.04 -17.32 5.92
N ASN A 7 -0.65 -17.06 7.04
CA ASN A 7 -1.59 -18.01 7.66
C ASN A 7 -3.05 -17.54 7.63
N GLY A 8 -3.34 -16.44 6.94
CA GLY A 8 -4.68 -15.84 6.91
C GLY A 8 -5.19 -15.40 8.28
N ILE A 9 -6.43 -14.89 8.30
CA ILE A 9 -7.22 -14.65 9.51
C ILE A 9 -8.59 -15.28 9.25
N ASP A 10 -9.17 -15.91 10.25
CA ASP A 10 -10.55 -16.38 10.19
C ASP A 10 -11.48 -15.22 9.75
N PRO A 11 -12.34 -15.40 8.72
CA PRO A 11 -13.25 -14.36 8.26
C PRO A 11 -14.11 -13.71 9.37
N ASP A 12 -14.46 -14.47 10.41
CA ASP A 12 -15.25 -13.96 11.53
C ASP A 12 -14.43 -13.06 12.48
N ASN A 13 -13.09 -13.12 12.39
CA ASN A 13 -12.15 -12.34 13.19
C ASN A 13 -11.58 -11.13 12.43
N ILE A 14 -12.11 -10.79 11.25
CA ILE A 14 -11.67 -9.63 10.47
C ILE A 14 -12.84 -8.85 9.90
N HIS A 15 -12.83 -7.53 10.12
CA HIS A 15 -13.77 -6.61 9.49
C HIS A 15 -13.02 -5.42 8.90
N VAL A 16 -13.22 -5.16 7.61
CA VAL A 16 -12.62 -4.03 6.89
C VAL A 16 -13.55 -3.57 5.78
N GLY A 17 -13.76 -2.26 5.68
CA GLY A 17 -14.61 -1.68 4.65
C GLY A 17 -14.88 -0.21 4.90
N PRO A 18 -15.50 0.49 3.94
CA PRO A 18 -16.07 1.81 4.18
C PRO A 18 -17.19 1.69 5.22
N SER A 19 -17.12 2.50 6.28
CA SER A 19 -18.14 2.48 7.33
C SER A 19 -19.32 3.40 7.02
N ASP A 20 -19.05 4.67 6.72
CA ASP A 20 -20.08 5.67 6.42
C ASP A 20 -19.51 6.86 5.63
N HIS A 21 -20.38 7.68 5.05
CA HIS A 21 -20.05 8.95 4.40
C HIS A 21 -20.43 10.13 5.29
N VAL A 22 -19.44 10.94 5.66
CA VAL A 22 -19.61 12.11 6.53
C VAL A 22 -19.31 13.39 5.74
N PRO A 23 -20.31 14.21 5.36
CA PRO A 23 -20.13 15.29 4.38
C PRO A 23 -19.07 16.35 4.74
N TRP A 24 -18.92 16.67 6.02
CA TRP A 24 -17.96 17.71 6.47
C TRP A 24 -16.51 17.21 6.58
N LEU A 25 -16.25 15.91 6.36
CA LEU A 25 -14.88 15.42 6.25
C LEU A 25 -14.22 15.87 4.94
N GLN A 26 -15.01 16.16 3.90
CA GLN A 26 -14.51 16.52 2.58
C GLN A 26 -13.53 15.45 2.07
N ASP A 27 -12.27 15.79 1.79
CA ASP A 27 -11.23 14.84 1.35
C ASP A 27 -10.50 14.14 2.52
N ARG A 28 -10.84 14.46 3.77
CA ARG A 28 -10.27 13.73 4.91
C ARG A 28 -10.87 12.34 5.02
N LYS A 29 -10.02 11.37 5.32
CA LYS A 29 -10.40 10.01 5.68
C LYS A 29 -10.04 9.75 7.14
N TRP A 30 -11.03 9.33 7.90
CA TRP A 30 -10.86 8.81 9.25
C TRP A 30 -10.92 7.30 9.22
N CYS A 31 -9.95 6.64 9.84
CA CYS A 31 -9.91 5.19 9.98
C CYS A 31 -9.75 4.86 11.47
N HIS A 32 -10.70 4.11 12.01
CA HIS A 32 -10.63 3.54 13.35
C HIS A 32 -10.20 2.08 13.22
N ILE A 33 -9.09 1.73 13.86
CA ILE A 33 -8.49 0.40 13.80
C ILE A 33 -8.46 -0.15 15.21
N ARG A 34 -9.00 -1.35 15.40
CA ARG A 34 -8.89 -2.13 16.63
C ARG A 34 -8.17 -3.43 16.33
N LEU A 35 -7.18 -3.76 17.16
CA LEU A 35 -6.41 -4.98 17.09
C LEU A 35 -6.46 -5.65 18.46
N GLU A 36 -6.77 -6.94 18.46
CA GLU A 36 -6.75 -7.79 19.66
C GLU A 36 -5.78 -8.93 19.44
N GLY A 37 -5.03 -9.28 20.48
CA GLY A 37 -4.03 -10.34 20.41
C GLY A 37 -3.62 -10.85 21.77
N GLN A 38 -2.60 -11.68 21.78
CA GLN A 38 -2.03 -12.28 22.99
C GLN A 38 -0.53 -12.10 23.01
N SER A 39 0.02 -11.90 24.20
CA SER A 39 1.45 -11.80 24.47
C SER A 39 1.96 -13.05 25.20
N PHE A 40 3.16 -12.96 25.77
CA PHE A 40 3.77 -14.05 26.51
C PHE A 40 2.82 -14.61 27.57
N GLY A 41 2.71 -15.94 27.62
CA GLY A 41 1.81 -16.63 28.55
C GLY A 41 0.31 -16.48 28.23
N GLY A 42 -0.05 -16.06 27.01
CA GLY A 42 -1.45 -15.89 26.61
C GLY A 42 -2.10 -14.63 27.19
N ALA A 43 -1.33 -13.71 27.77
CA ALA A 43 -1.86 -12.48 28.34
C ALA A 43 -2.43 -11.58 27.23
N PRO A 44 -3.71 -11.16 27.33
CA PRO A 44 -4.39 -10.42 26.26
C PRO A 44 -3.78 -9.02 26.07
N ILE A 45 -3.68 -8.61 24.81
CA ILE A 45 -3.28 -7.25 24.40
C ILE A 45 -4.37 -6.69 23.50
N ASN A 46 -4.70 -5.41 23.71
CA ASN A 46 -5.61 -4.65 22.85
C ASN A 46 -4.92 -3.37 22.40
N MET A 47 -5.20 -2.95 21.17
CA MET A 47 -4.75 -1.68 20.62
C MET A 47 -5.90 -1.03 19.85
N GLU A 48 -6.11 0.26 20.10
CA GLU A 48 -7.00 1.10 19.32
C GLU A 48 -6.24 2.27 18.73
N VAL A 49 -6.44 2.52 17.44
CA VAL A 49 -5.77 3.59 16.70
C VAL A 49 -6.81 4.35 15.90
N LYS A 50 -6.73 5.68 15.95
CA LYS A 50 -7.43 6.56 15.01
C LYS A 50 -6.40 7.19 14.07
N LEU A 51 -6.58 6.95 12.78
CA LEU A 51 -5.78 7.56 11.72
C LEU A 51 -6.62 8.61 10.99
N GLU A 52 -6.11 9.83 10.93
CA GLU A 52 -6.68 10.92 10.13
C GLU A 52 -5.70 11.32 9.04
N VAL A 53 -6.15 11.28 7.79
CA VAL A 53 -5.37 11.68 6.62
C VAL A 53 -6.21 12.49 5.66
N TRP A 54 -5.56 13.23 4.76
CA TRP A 54 -6.17 13.73 3.54
C TRP A 54 -5.97 12.68 2.44
N ASP A 55 -7.05 12.12 1.89
CA ASP A 55 -6.99 10.93 1.03
C ASP A 55 -6.30 11.22 -0.31
N SER A 56 -6.66 12.32 -0.96
CA SER A 56 -6.12 12.66 -2.28
C SER A 56 -4.60 12.95 -2.23
N PRO A 57 -4.10 13.84 -1.35
CA PRO A 57 -2.66 14.10 -1.22
C PRO A 57 -1.85 12.86 -0.81
N ASN A 58 -2.43 11.90 -0.09
CA ASN A 58 -1.75 10.69 0.35
C ASN A 58 -1.25 9.83 -0.83
N SER A 59 -1.90 9.95 -2.00
CA SER A 59 -1.51 9.26 -3.23
C SER A 59 -0.73 10.14 -4.21
N ALA A 60 -0.78 11.46 -4.06
CA ALA A 60 -0.21 12.40 -5.04
C ALA A 60 1.30 12.18 -5.22
N GLY A 61 2.07 11.98 -4.15
CA GLY A 61 3.50 11.69 -4.23
C GLY A 61 3.81 10.40 -4.99
N VAL A 62 3.04 9.34 -4.72
CA VAL A 62 3.15 8.04 -5.41
C VAL A 62 2.87 8.21 -6.91
N VAL A 63 1.85 8.98 -7.27
CA VAL A 63 1.48 9.22 -8.67
C VAL A 63 2.54 10.03 -9.42
N VAL A 64 3.15 11.03 -8.78
CA VAL A 64 4.25 11.81 -9.39
C VAL A 64 5.40 10.90 -9.80
N ASP A 65 5.82 10.00 -8.91
CA ASP A 65 6.93 9.08 -9.21
C ASP A 65 6.55 8.00 -10.22
N ALA A 66 5.31 7.50 -10.18
CA ALA A 66 4.81 6.56 -11.19
C ALA A 66 4.81 7.17 -12.60
N VAL A 67 4.36 8.43 -12.75
CA VAL A 67 4.38 9.15 -14.04
C VAL A 67 5.81 9.36 -14.55
N ARG A 68 6.75 9.70 -13.65
CA ARG A 68 8.17 9.85 -13.99
C ARG A 68 8.77 8.53 -14.48
N CYS A 69 8.43 7.41 -13.84
CA CYS A 69 8.85 6.09 -14.29
C CYS A 69 8.26 5.72 -15.65
N ALA A 70 7.00 6.06 -15.91
CA ALA A 70 6.37 5.86 -17.22
C ALA A 70 7.07 6.68 -18.31
N LYS A 71 7.45 7.94 -18.01
CA LYS A 71 8.24 8.77 -18.93
C LYS A 71 9.62 8.19 -19.20
N LEU A 72 10.30 7.69 -18.16
CA LEU A 72 11.60 7.03 -18.30
C LEU A 72 11.51 5.77 -19.17
N ALA A 73 10.48 4.95 -18.99
CA ALA A 73 10.22 3.79 -19.83
C ALA A 73 10.01 4.18 -21.30
N LEU A 74 9.23 5.23 -21.54
CA LEU A 74 9.00 5.77 -22.89
C LEU A 74 10.32 6.21 -23.54
N ASP A 75 11.17 6.92 -22.80
CA ASP A 75 12.47 7.38 -23.29
C ASP A 75 13.44 6.24 -23.60
N ARG A 76 13.32 5.12 -22.88
CA ARG A 76 14.10 3.89 -23.09
C ARG A 76 13.47 2.93 -24.10
N GLY A 77 12.32 3.28 -24.70
CA GLY A 77 11.59 2.39 -25.61
C GLY A 77 11.03 1.11 -24.96
N ILE A 78 10.85 1.11 -23.64
CA ILE A 78 10.33 -0.03 -22.87
C ILE A 78 8.80 0.03 -22.87
N GLY A 79 8.17 -1.01 -23.41
CA GLY A 79 6.72 -1.19 -23.39
C GLY A 79 6.25 -2.23 -22.37
N GLY A 80 4.93 -2.34 -22.21
CA GLY A 80 4.30 -3.29 -21.28
C GLY A 80 4.32 -2.82 -19.83
N ALA A 81 4.01 -3.72 -18.91
CA ALA A 81 3.95 -3.39 -17.49
C ALA A 81 5.34 -3.25 -16.87
N LEU A 82 5.61 -2.12 -16.22
CA LEU A 82 6.85 -1.87 -15.50
C LEU A 82 6.83 -2.62 -14.17
N VAL A 83 7.25 -3.89 -14.15
CA VAL A 83 7.05 -4.79 -13.00
C VAL A 83 7.60 -4.19 -11.70
N GLY A 84 8.84 -3.68 -11.69
CA GLY A 84 9.42 -3.04 -10.50
C GLY A 84 8.59 -1.85 -10.00
N PRO A 85 8.47 -0.77 -10.79
CA PRO A 85 7.65 0.39 -10.41
C PRO A 85 6.20 0.06 -10.05
N SER A 86 5.54 -0.82 -10.80
CA SER A 86 4.14 -1.21 -10.54
C SER A 86 4.01 -1.91 -9.19
N SER A 87 4.96 -2.78 -8.85
CA SER A 87 4.95 -3.54 -7.59
C SER A 87 5.17 -2.66 -6.36
N TYR A 88 5.83 -1.51 -6.52
CA TYR A 88 6.05 -0.57 -5.42
C TYR A 88 4.95 0.49 -5.29
N PHE A 89 4.37 0.95 -6.40
CA PHE A 89 3.39 2.04 -6.39
C PHE A 89 1.92 1.59 -6.33
N MET A 90 1.61 0.35 -6.76
CA MET A 90 0.22 -0.11 -6.93
C MET A 90 -0.14 -1.22 -5.95
N LYS A 91 -1.38 -1.19 -5.44
CA LYS A 91 -1.90 -2.24 -4.55
C LYS A 91 -2.14 -3.59 -5.25
N SER A 92 -2.36 -3.55 -6.56
CA SER A 92 -2.65 -4.71 -7.40
C SER A 92 -1.70 -4.76 -8.61
N PRO A 93 -0.40 -4.99 -8.38
CA PRO A 93 0.58 -5.08 -9.47
C PRO A 93 0.44 -6.39 -10.27
N PRO A 94 1.02 -6.46 -11.49
CA PRO A 94 1.04 -7.70 -12.27
C PRO A 94 1.74 -8.87 -11.57
N LYS A 95 2.72 -8.58 -10.71
CA LYS A 95 3.41 -9.55 -9.87
C LYS A 95 3.59 -8.95 -8.48
N GLN A 96 3.22 -9.70 -7.45
CA GLN A 96 3.34 -9.27 -6.06
C GLN A 96 4.76 -9.52 -5.54
N PHE A 97 5.29 -8.55 -4.81
CA PHE A 97 6.55 -8.62 -4.07
C PHE A 97 6.33 -8.00 -2.68
N THR A 98 7.27 -8.22 -1.77
CA THR A 98 7.33 -7.42 -0.54
C THR A 98 7.83 -6.01 -0.88
N ASP A 99 7.43 -5.01 -0.07
CA ASP A 99 7.70 -3.61 -0.38
C ASP A 99 9.20 -3.28 -0.50
N ASP A 100 10.04 -3.94 0.31
CA ASP A 100 11.50 -3.83 0.26
C ASP A 100 12.08 -4.32 -1.07
N VAL A 101 11.67 -5.51 -1.52
CA VAL A 101 12.09 -6.06 -2.81
C VAL A 101 11.56 -5.20 -3.96
N ALA A 102 10.31 -4.76 -3.89
CA ALA A 102 9.73 -3.87 -4.90
C ALA A 102 10.47 -2.53 -4.98
N ARG A 103 10.94 -2.01 -3.83
CA ARG A 103 11.75 -0.79 -3.76
C ARG A 103 13.11 -0.98 -4.45
N ASP A 104 13.82 -2.07 -4.15
CA ASP A 104 15.12 -2.34 -4.77
C ASP A 104 14.98 -2.47 -6.31
N MET A 105 13.91 -3.11 -6.77
CA MET A 105 13.58 -3.20 -8.20
C MET A 105 13.27 -1.84 -8.83
N LEU A 106 12.61 -0.94 -8.09
CA LEU A 106 12.36 0.43 -8.53
C LEU A 106 13.66 1.23 -8.62
N GLU A 107 14.52 1.18 -7.61
CA GLU A 107 15.81 1.89 -7.62
C GLU A 107 16.70 1.40 -8.76
N ALA A 108 16.76 0.08 -9.00
CA ALA A 108 17.45 -0.49 -10.15
C ALA A 108 16.86 -0.03 -11.48
N PHE A 109 15.53 0.14 -11.57
CA PHE A 109 14.89 0.68 -12.76
C PHE A 109 15.23 2.16 -12.97
N ILE A 110 15.37 2.97 -11.92
CA ILE A 110 15.66 4.41 -12.03
C ILE A 110 17.15 4.66 -12.34
N ALA A 111 18.04 3.79 -11.87
CA ALA A 111 19.48 3.92 -12.08
C ALA A 111 19.83 4.13 -13.57
N VAL A 112 20.83 4.98 -13.81
CA VAL A 112 21.40 5.22 -15.15
C VAL A 112 22.50 4.18 -15.36
N GLU A 113 22.40 3.37 -16.41
CA GLU A 113 23.56 2.63 -16.91
C GLU A 113 24.52 3.65 -17.54
N GLU A 114 25.74 3.75 -17.01
CA GLU A 114 26.85 4.46 -17.67
C GLU A 114 27.34 3.69 -18.91
#